data_AF-A0A7Z1A510-F1
#
_entry.id   AF-A0A7Z1A510-F1
#
_cell.length_a   1.000
_cell.length_b   1.000
_cell.length_c   1.000
_cell.angle_alpha   90.00
_cell.angle_beta   90.00
_cell.angle_gamma   90.00
#
_symmetry.space_group_name_H-M   'P 1'
#
loop_
_entity.id
_entity.type
_entity.pdbx_description
1 polymer ?
#
loop_
_entity_poly.entity_id
_entity_poly.type
_entity_poly.pdbx_seq_one_letter_code
_entity_poly.pdbx_strand_id
1 'polypeptide(L)' 'MGLVSLGELLAQGKNHLDAPHLVLSGFIALAVVLSLLIFIGEGLRNALDR' A
#
# COMPACT_ATOMS: atom_id res chain seq x y z
N MET A 1 4.82 -23.55 -2.42
CA MET A 1 4.04 -22.64 -1.56
C MET A 1 4.52 -21.23 -1.87
N GLY A 2 3.78 -20.49 -2.70
CA GLY A 2 4.18 -19.15 -3.14
C GLY A 2 3.99 -18.15 -2.00
N LEU A 3 5.01 -17.37 -1.68
CA LEU A 3 4.83 -16.21 -0.83
C LEU A 3 3.90 -15.26 -1.58
N VAL A 4 2.74 -14.99 -1.01
CA VAL A 4 1.78 -14.05 -1.59
C VAL A 4 2.40 -12.65 -1.52
N SER A 5 3.03 -12.23 -2.61
CA SER A 5 3.57 -10.88 -2.73
C SER A 5 2.44 -9.88 -3.02
N LEU A 6 2.65 -8.59 -2.68
CA LEU A 6 1.70 -7.54 -3.02
C LEU A 6 1.41 -7.47 -4.54
N GLY A 7 2.39 -7.85 -5.38
CA GLY A 7 2.22 -7.95 -6.83
C GLY A 7 1.28 -9.07 -7.26
N GLU A 8 1.33 -10.23 -6.61
CA GLU A 8 0.39 -11.33 -6.85
C GLU A 8 -1.02 -11.02 -6.34
N LEU A 9 -1.16 -10.32 -5.21
CA LEU A 9 -2.46 -9.84 -4.73
C LEU A 9 -3.13 -8.88 -5.72
N LEU A 10 -2.36 -7.96 -6.31
CA LEU A 10 -2.88 -7.08 -7.37
C LEU A 10 -3.24 -7.85 -8.64
N ALA A 11 -2.43 -8.83 -9.04
CA ALA A 11 -2.72 -9.68 -10.19
C ALA A 11 -4.00 -10.53 -9.99
N GLN A 12 -4.22 -11.02 -8.76
CA GLN A 12 -5.44 -11.71 -8.36
C GLN A 12 -6.65 -10.75 -8.33
N GLY A 13 -6.51 -9.54 -7.79
CA GLY A 13 -7.58 -8.53 -7.81
C GLY A 13 -7.99 -8.10 -9.23
N LYS A 14 -7.06 -8.13 -10.20
CA LYS A 14 -7.36 -7.85 -11.62
C LYS A 14 -8.10 -8.99 -12.32
N ASN A 15 -7.75 -10.24 -12.01
CA ASN A 15 -8.40 -11.41 -12.62
C ASN A 15 -9.70 -11.82 -11.90
N HIS A 16 -9.90 -11.37 -10.65
CA HIS A 16 -11.06 -11.63 -9.81
C HIS A 16 -11.73 -10.32 -9.43
N LEU A 17 -12.27 -9.59 -10.42
CA LEU A 17 -13.00 -8.33 -10.22
C LEU A 17 -14.26 -8.50 -9.36
N ASP A 18 -14.77 -9.72 -9.25
CA ASP A 18 -15.89 -10.10 -8.37
C ASP A 18 -15.51 -10.18 -6.88
N ALA A 19 -14.23 -10.04 -6.54
CA ALA A 19 -13.71 -10.13 -5.18
C ALA A 19 -13.28 -8.74 -4.66
N PRO A 20 -14.23 -7.88 -4.25
CA PRO A 20 -13.95 -6.49 -3.85
C PRO A 20 -13.01 -6.38 -2.64
N HIS A 21 -12.93 -7.42 -1.81
CA HIS A 21 -12.01 -7.48 -0.67
C HIS A 21 -10.54 -7.53 -1.09
N LEU A 22 -10.20 -8.14 -2.23
CA LEU A 22 -8.82 -8.17 -2.75
C LEU A 22 -8.39 -6.77 -3.20
N VAL A 23 -9.27 -6.05 -3.90
CA VAL A 23 -9.05 -4.66 -4.30
C VAL A 23 -8.91 -3.74 -3.07
N LEU A 24 -9.77 -3.91 -2.07
CA LEU A 24 -9.71 -3.16 -0.82
C LEU A 24 -8.40 -3.39 -0.06
N SER A 25 -7.90 -4.63 -0.03
CA SER A 25 -6.62 -4.96 0.62
C SER A 25 -5.43 -4.27 -0.06
N GLY A 26 -5.39 -4.23 -1.40
CA GLY A 26 -4.38 -3.51 -2.16
C GLY A 26 -4.45 -1.99 -1.95
N PHE A 27 -5.67 -1.43 -1.92
CA PHE A 27 -5.88 -0.01 -1.64
C PHE A 27 -5.43 0.38 -0.23
N ILE A 28 -5.80 -0.39 0.80
CA ILE A 28 -5.39 -0.14 2.18
C ILE A 28 -3.87 -0.24 2.32
N ALA A 29 -3.24 -1.25 1.70
CA ALA A 29 -1.79 -1.39 1.72
C ALA A 29 -1.09 -0.14 1.13
N LEU A 30 -1.56 0.35 -0.01
CA LEU A 30 -1.02 1.58 -0.62
C LEU A 30 -1.29 2.82 0.25
N ALA A 31 -2.49 2.95 0.81
CA ALA A 31 -2.85 4.05 1.69
C ALA A 31 -1.95 4.10 2.95
N VAL A 32 -1.63 2.94 3.52
CA VAL A 32 -0.69 2.84 4.67
C VAL A 32 0.72 3.26 4.25
N VAL A 33 1.24 2.75 3.12
CA VAL A 33 2.58 3.12 2.63
C VAL A 33 2.68 4.62 2.34
N LEU A 34 1.67 5.19 1.69
CA LEU A 34 1.61 6.62 1.40
C LEU A 34 1.49 7.46 2.67
N SER A 35 0.68 7.03 3.64
CA SER A 35 0.55 7.71 4.94
C SER A 35 1.88 7.72 5.68
N LEU A 36 2.57 6.57 5.74
CA LEU A 36 3.91 6.48 6.33
C LEU A 36 4.88 7.43 5.64
N LEU A 37 4.83 7.54 4.31
CA LEU A 37 5.68 8.45 3.55
C LEU A 37 5.41 9.92 3.88
N ILE A 38 4.15 10.31 4.09
CA ILE A 38 3.77 11.66 4.53
C ILE A 38 4.34 11.94 5.93
N PHE A 39 4.14 11.03 6.89
CA PHE A 39 4.68 11.16 8.24
C PHE A 39 6.20 11.32 8.25
N ILE A 40 6.90 10.50 7.45
CA ILE A 40 8.36 10.61 7.28
C ILE A 40 8.72 11.96 6.66
N GLY A 41 7.98 12.41 5.64
CA GLY A 41 8.21 13.71 5.00
C GLY A 41 8.03 14.89 5.94
N GLU A 42 7.01 14.87 6.80
CA GLU A 42 6.81 15.88 7.85
C GLU A 42 7.90 15.83 8.91
N GLY A 43 8.28 14.63 9.36
CA GLY A 43 9.38 14.43 10.29
C GLY A 43 10.72 14.92 9.75
N LEU A 44 10.99 14.67 8.46
CA LEU A 44 12.18 15.14 7.76
C LEU A 44 12.16 16.67 7.60
N ARG A 45 11.04 17.28 7.19
CA ARG A 45 10.89 18.73 7.12
C ARG A 45 11.15 19.38 8.47
N ASN A 46 10.56 18.84 9.54
CA ASN A 46 10.79 19.29 10.91
C ASN A 46 12.25 19.11 11.38
N ALA A 47 13.00 18.16 10.81
CA ALA A 47 14.42 17.97 11.11
C ALA A 47 15.34 18.88 10.28
N LEU A 48 14.93 19.24 9.06
CA LEU A 48 15.65 20.14 8.14
C LEU A 48 15.35 21.62 8.39
N ASP A 49 14.20 21.93 9.00
CA ASP A 49 13.84 23.27 9.52
C ASP A 49 14.59 23.61 10.82
N ARG A 50 15.75 22.96 11.06
CA ARG A 50 16.65 23.14 12.20
C ARG A 50 18.07 23.35 11.72
#